data_AF-A0A7K0DH70-F1
#
_entry.id   AF-A0A7K0DH70-F1
#
_cell.length_a   1.000
_cell.length_b   1.000
_cell.length_c   1.000
_cell.angle_alpha   90.00
_cell.angle_beta   90.00
_cell.angle_gamma   90.00
#
_symmetry.space_group_name_H-M   'P 1'
#
loop_
_entity.id
_entity.type
_entity.pdbx_description
1 polymer ?
#
loop_
_entity_poly.entity_id
_entity_poly.type
_entity_poly.pdbx_seq_one_letter_code
_entity_poly.pdbx_strand_id
1 'polypeptide(L)'
;MTRLYAWLGEPVTGEFSAGMRQWWHDNAENREADGHPDPAAFGLDFDEVRPLFAEYVARAAAWTATTTRSDRPMTIDLTGGIPADRENIFAQRPENPEMRDSVSMWIFDDRGAVALPRIGIEAVAAQWDDRDHQLNLTLADGRAYRLREPGKAHPVEDGSGRPAVLGAGPLAFRCVEPFRTWTATFRGAAVETSTAALTRAEVDGPRVDLEFEVEATMAVPPWIQGSLLPEAKALLDGSVEGDLMGGPRYEQLFRARGVVRVRGEEHEFTGGGLRIRRQGVRQLTDFWGHCWQSAVFPSGKAFGYIAYPPRADGRPTFNEGYLFTGDGALIPARVVQAPWLSRVVPTGEDVSLVLESEQLGRVHIVGETLLATHDLTDRGNFPALQQTAVRYTWDGEETYGMLERSSMRDKVQGLPA
;
A
#
# COMPACT_ATOMS: atom_id res chain seq x y z
N MET A 1 -30.55 3.75 1.67
CA MET A 1 -31.65 4.73 1.55
C MET A 1 -31.72 5.34 0.15
N THR A 2 -30.64 5.90 -0.40
CA THR A 2 -30.64 6.59 -1.71
C THR A 2 -31.13 5.71 -2.87
N ARG A 3 -30.80 4.40 -2.85
CA ARG A 3 -31.29 3.42 -3.84
C ARG A 3 -32.81 3.14 -3.76
N LEU A 4 -33.41 3.25 -2.57
CA LEU A 4 -34.85 3.07 -2.37
C LEU A 4 -35.62 4.25 -2.98
N TYR A 5 -35.21 5.48 -2.65
CA TYR A 5 -35.86 6.69 -3.15
C TYR A 5 -35.65 6.89 -4.66
N ALA A 6 -34.47 6.52 -5.18
CA ALA A 6 -34.24 6.44 -6.61
C ALA A 6 -35.19 5.45 -7.32
N TRP A 7 -35.52 4.31 -6.69
CA TRP A 7 -36.50 3.37 -7.23
C TRP A 7 -37.94 3.90 -7.15
N LEU A 8 -38.29 4.60 -6.07
CA LEU A 8 -39.59 5.24 -5.92
C LEU A 8 -39.78 6.46 -6.86
N GLY A 9 -38.73 6.87 -7.59
CA GLY A 9 -38.76 8.03 -8.48
C GLY A 9 -38.71 9.38 -7.75
N GLU A 10 -38.46 9.36 -6.45
CA GLU A 10 -38.46 10.54 -5.58
C GLU A 10 -37.03 10.96 -5.25
N PRO A 11 -36.62 12.22 -5.50
CA PRO A 11 -35.27 12.67 -5.18
C PRO A 11 -35.09 12.80 -3.66
N VAL A 12 -34.00 12.24 -3.15
CA VAL A 12 -33.59 12.47 -1.76
C VAL A 12 -33.07 13.91 -1.65
N THR A 13 -33.83 14.79 -0.98
CA THR A 13 -33.40 16.17 -0.76
C THR A 13 -32.36 16.28 0.35
N GLY A 14 -31.58 17.37 0.33
CA GLY A 14 -30.59 17.66 1.38
C GLY A 14 -31.25 17.83 2.76
N GLU A 15 -32.42 18.47 2.80
CA GLU A 15 -33.23 18.66 4.02
C GLU A 15 -33.72 17.33 4.58
N PHE A 16 -34.28 16.46 3.73
CA PHE A 16 -34.74 15.13 4.15
C PHE A 16 -33.58 14.28 4.69
N SER A 17 -32.42 14.33 4.02
CA SER A 17 -31.21 13.62 4.48
C SER A 17 -30.72 14.10 5.84
N ALA A 18 -30.78 15.42 6.10
CA ALA A 18 -30.39 16.00 7.36
C ALA A 18 -31.38 15.61 8.49
N GLY A 19 -32.69 15.69 8.21
CA GLY A 19 -33.72 15.27 9.15
C GLY A 19 -33.61 13.79 9.53
N MET A 20 -33.34 12.91 8.58
CA MET A 20 -33.14 11.49 8.86
C MET A 20 -31.89 11.20 9.70
N ARG A 21 -30.79 11.91 9.46
CA ARG A 21 -29.57 11.76 10.29
C ARG A 21 -29.82 12.20 11.73
N GLN A 22 -30.50 13.33 11.91
CA GLN A 22 -30.89 13.81 13.23
C GLN A 22 -31.81 12.82 13.94
N TRP A 23 -32.85 12.32 13.24
CA TRP A 23 -33.77 11.34 13.80
C TRP A 23 -33.06 10.03 14.22
N TRP A 24 -32.15 9.50 13.41
CA TRP A 24 -31.40 8.29 13.77
C TRP A 24 -30.47 8.51 14.97
N HIS A 25 -29.87 9.69 15.10
CA HIS A 25 -29.06 10.06 16.26
C HIS A 25 -29.93 10.09 17.53
N ASP A 26 -31.03 10.83 17.49
CA ASP A 26 -31.94 11.01 18.64
C ASP A 26 -32.60 9.69 19.07
N ASN A 27 -32.91 8.81 18.10
CA ASN A 27 -33.58 7.54 18.36
C ASN A 27 -32.61 6.44 18.79
N ALA A 28 -31.31 6.55 18.47
CA ALA A 28 -30.27 5.67 19.01
C ALA A 28 -29.98 5.98 20.49
N GLU A 29 -30.09 7.25 20.90
CA GLU A 29 -29.86 7.68 22.28
C GLU A 29 -31.04 7.39 23.21
N ASN A 30 -32.28 7.37 22.69
CA ASN A 30 -33.50 7.27 23.50
C ASN A 30 -34.30 5.97 23.29
N ARG A 31 -33.63 4.89 22.87
CA ARG A 31 -34.32 3.66 22.45
C ARG A 31 -34.99 2.94 23.63
N GLU A 32 -36.30 3.11 23.79
CA GLU A 32 -37.11 2.24 24.63
C GLU A 32 -37.28 0.85 23.98
N ALA A 33 -37.36 -0.19 24.81
CA ALA A 33 -37.52 -1.56 24.35
C ALA A 33 -38.97 -1.81 23.90
N ASP A 34 -39.28 -1.48 22.66
CA ASP A 34 -40.59 -1.79 22.07
C ASP A 34 -40.72 -3.29 21.79
N GLY A 35 -41.69 -3.93 22.44
CA GLY A 35 -42.18 -5.24 22.04
C GLY A 35 -42.99 -5.10 20.74
N HIS A 36 -42.68 -5.93 19.74
CA HIS A 36 -43.43 -5.94 18.49
C HIS A 36 -44.91 -6.30 18.76
N PRO A 37 -45.88 -5.38 18.52
CA PRO A 37 -47.28 -5.64 18.79
C PRO A 37 -47.85 -6.62 17.76
N ASP A 38 -48.82 -7.42 18.17
CA ASP A 38 -49.47 -8.42 17.32
C ASP A 38 -50.22 -7.72 16.16
N PRO A 39 -49.85 -7.98 14.89
CA PRO A 39 -50.50 -7.41 13.71
C PRO A 39 -52.01 -7.64 13.64
N ALA A 40 -52.51 -8.75 14.22
CA ALA A 40 -53.93 -9.05 14.29
C ALA A 40 -54.70 -7.98 15.09
N ALA A 41 -54.05 -7.32 16.05
CA ALA A 41 -54.64 -6.22 16.82
C ALA A 41 -54.93 -4.98 15.97
N PHE A 42 -54.37 -4.89 14.76
CA PHE A 42 -54.56 -3.79 13.81
C PHE A 42 -55.39 -4.19 12.58
N GLY A 43 -55.98 -5.40 12.58
CA GLY A 43 -56.78 -5.89 11.46
C GLY A 43 -55.98 -6.18 10.20
N LEU A 44 -54.68 -6.42 10.31
CA LEU A 44 -53.80 -6.75 9.19
C LEU A 44 -53.73 -8.27 9.00
N ASP A 45 -54.22 -8.76 7.86
CA ASP A 45 -53.98 -10.13 7.41
C ASP A 45 -52.70 -10.17 6.59
N PHE A 46 -51.66 -10.82 7.12
CA PHE A 46 -50.38 -10.92 6.42
C PHE A 46 -50.40 -11.81 5.19
N ASP A 47 -51.31 -12.76 5.09
CA ASP A 47 -51.41 -13.61 3.90
C ASP A 47 -52.02 -12.82 2.73
N GLU A 48 -52.86 -11.82 3.01
CA GLU A 48 -53.34 -10.86 2.00
C GLU A 48 -52.34 -9.74 1.69
N VAL A 49 -51.62 -9.25 2.71
CA VAL A 49 -50.71 -8.09 2.55
C VAL A 49 -49.35 -8.48 1.94
N ARG A 50 -48.80 -9.66 2.29
CA ARG A 50 -47.45 -10.07 1.82
C ARG A 50 -47.30 -10.08 0.29
N PRO A 51 -48.24 -10.58 -0.51
CA PRO A 51 -48.12 -10.56 -1.97
C PRO A 51 -48.03 -9.14 -2.55
N LEU A 52 -48.74 -8.16 -1.96
CA LEU A 52 -48.74 -6.77 -2.41
C LEU A 52 -47.37 -6.09 -2.24
N PHE A 53 -46.59 -6.55 -1.26
CA PHE A 53 -45.23 -6.08 -1.01
C PHE A 53 -44.16 -7.02 -1.56
N ALA A 54 -44.52 -8.08 -2.32
CA ALA A 54 -43.57 -9.09 -2.76
C ALA A 54 -42.41 -8.50 -3.59
N GLU A 55 -42.68 -7.54 -4.46
CA GLU A 55 -41.64 -6.86 -5.23
C GLU A 55 -40.76 -5.97 -4.34
N TYR A 56 -41.36 -5.25 -3.39
CA TYR A 56 -40.63 -4.46 -2.40
C TYR A 56 -39.73 -5.35 -1.54
N VAL A 57 -40.23 -6.48 -1.04
CA VAL A 57 -39.47 -7.43 -0.20
C VAL A 57 -38.35 -8.09 -1.00
N ALA A 58 -38.59 -8.48 -2.26
CA ALA A 58 -37.57 -9.05 -3.13
C ALA A 58 -36.43 -8.05 -3.43
N ARG A 59 -36.75 -6.77 -3.63
CA ARG A 59 -35.74 -5.72 -3.87
C ARG A 59 -35.09 -5.23 -2.58
N ALA A 60 -35.83 -5.18 -1.47
CA ALA A 60 -35.31 -4.89 -0.14
C ALA A 60 -34.24 -5.91 0.24
N ALA A 61 -34.46 -7.21 -0.03
CA ALA A 61 -33.45 -8.24 0.15
C ALA A 61 -32.15 -7.94 -0.62
N ALA A 62 -32.21 -7.34 -1.81
CA ALA A 62 -31.01 -6.90 -2.55
C ALA A 62 -30.34 -5.64 -1.98
N TRP A 63 -31.09 -4.79 -1.27
CA TRP A 63 -30.57 -3.55 -0.66
C TRP A 63 -30.08 -3.73 0.78
N THR A 64 -30.58 -4.75 1.47
CA THR A 64 -30.26 -5.07 2.88
C THR A 64 -29.47 -6.36 3.02
N ALA A 65 -29.20 -7.09 1.91
CA ALA A 65 -28.26 -8.19 1.92
C ALA A 65 -26.88 -7.68 2.36
N THR A 66 -26.57 -7.90 3.63
CA THR A 66 -25.18 -8.12 4.05
C THR A 66 -24.82 -9.47 3.46
N THR A 67 -23.82 -9.53 2.60
CA THR A 67 -23.38 -10.77 1.94
C THR A 67 -22.98 -11.80 3.00
N THR A 68 -23.91 -12.63 3.47
CA THR A 68 -23.58 -13.98 3.94
C THR A 68 -23.19 -14.76 2.70
N ARG A 69 -21.89 -14.76 2.48
CA ARG A 69 -21.18 -15.34 1.35
C ARG A 69 -21.49 -16.83 1.28
N SER A 70 -22.35 -17.19 0.32
CA SER A 70 -22.52 -18.56 -0.16
C SER A 70 -21.20 -19.07 -0.74
N ASP A 71 -20.96 -20.35 -0.51
CA ASP A 71 -19.74 -21.14 -0.71
C ASP A 71 -19.35 -21.32 -2.20
N ARG A 72 -19.19 -20.20 -2.93
CA ARG A 72 -18.38 -20.19 -4.14
C ARG A 72 -16.92 -19.93 -3.72
N PRO A 73 -15.95 -20.77 -4.13
CA PRO A 73 -14.55 -20.43 -3.96
C PRO A 73 -14.27 -19.15 -4.75
N MET A 74 -14.17 -18.03 -4.04
CA MET A 74 -13.80 -16.75 -4.61
C MET A 74 -12.29 -16.76 -4.81
N THR A 75 -11.83 -17.17 -5.99
CA THR A 75 -10.41 -17.09 -6.33
C THR A 75 -10.13 -15.68 -6.85
N ILE A 76 -9.50 -14.84 -6.03
CA ILE A 76 -8.94 -13.55 -6.47
C ILE A 76 -7.94 -13.86 -7.60
N ASP A 77 -8.06 -13.19 -8.75
CA ASP A 77 -7.05 -13.27 -9.80
C ASP A 77 -5.81 -12.48 -9.36
N LEU A 78 -4.89 -13.17 -8.70
CA LEU A 78 -3.63 -12.60 -8.25
C LEU A 78 -2.64 -12.33 -9.40
N THR A 79 -2.94 -12.73 -10.63
CA THR A 79 -2.11 -12.41 -11.80
C THR A 79 -2.49 -11.05 -12.40
N GLY A 80 -3.75 -10.62 -12.24
CA GLY A 80 -4.28 -9.44 -12.91
C GLY A 80 -4.13 -9.50 -14.44
N GLY A 81 -4.08 -10.72 -15.00
CA GLY A 81 -3.80 -10.96 -16.42
C GLY A 81 -2.32 -10.78 -16.83
N ILE A 82 -1.41 -10.49 -15.91
CA ILE A 82 0.02 -10.37 -16.21
C ILE A 82 0.62 -11.78 -16.44
N PRO A 83 1.34 -11.99 -17.56
CA PRO A 83 2.03 -13.26 -17.83
C PRO A 83 2.99 -13.67 -16.69
N ALA A 84 3.00 -14.95 -16.32
CA ALA A 84 3.81 -15.47 -15.22
C ALA A 84 5.32 -15.25 -15.38
N ASP A 85 5.81 -15.23 -16.62
CA ASP A 85 7.22 -14.96 -16.94
C ASP A 85 7.63 -13.52 -16.63
N ARG A 86 6.69 -12.60 -16.40
CA ARG A 86 6.96 -11.24 -15.94
C ARG A 86 7.61 -11.21 -14.54
N GLU A 87 7.41 -12.26 -13.75
CA GLU A 87 8.01 -12.44 -12.42
C GLU A 87 9.47 -12.90 -12.49
N ASN A 88 9.93 -13.37 -13.65
CA ASN A 88 11.30 -13.78 -13.85
C ASN A 88 12.27 -12.60 -13.70
N ILE A 89 13.44 -12.90 -13.16
CA ILE A 89 14.60 -12.02 -13.15
C ILE A 89 15.28 -12.09 -14.53
N PHE A 90 15.94 -11.02 -14.97
CA PHE A 90 16.76 -11.11 -16.17
C PHE A 90 17.85 -12.18 -15.99
N ALA A 91 17.83 -13.17 -16.88
CA ALA A 91 18.77 -14.28 -16.86
C ALA A 91 20.22 -13.83 -17.16
N GLN A 92 20.37 -12.73 -17.90
CA GLN A 92 21.65 -12.20 -18.33
C GLN A 92 21.64 -10.67 -18.23
N ARG A 93 22.83 -10.08 -18.17
CA ARG A 93 23.02 -8.63 -18.20
C ARG A 93 22.39 -8.04 -19.47
N PRO A 94 21.46 -7.08 -19.36
CA PRO A 94 20.93 -6.37 -20.52
C PRO A 94 22.01 -5.61 -21.30
N GLU A 95 21.82 -5.43 -22.62
CA GLU A 95 22.74 -4.65 -23.46
C GLU A 95 22.70 -3.14 -23.14
N ASN A 96 21.51 -2.60 -22.88
CA ASN A 96 21.36 -1.20 -22.48
C ASN A 96 21.93 -1.01 -21.06
N PRO A 97 22.98 -0.18 -20.88
CA PRO A 97 23.65 0.00 -19.59
C PRO A 97 22.75 0.59 -18.49
N GLU A 98 21.68 1.31 -18.85
CA GLU A 98 20.74 1.93 -17.91
C GLU A 98 19.54 1.03 -17.55
N MET A 99 19.37 -0.09 -18.27
CA MET A 99 18.34 -1.07 -17.98
C MET A 99 18.58 -1.67 -16.60
N ARG A 100 17.51 -1.84 -15.83
CA ARG A 100 17.59 -2.48 -14.51
C ARG A 100 16.56 -3.55 -14.33
N ASP A 101 16.90 -4.53 -13.51
CA ASP A 101 15.96 -5.41 -12.85
C ASP A 101 15.91 -5.05 -11.37
N SER A 102 14.73 -4.76 -10.83
CA SER A 102 14.61 -4.32 -9.44
C SER A 102 13.43 -4.95 -8.71
N VAL A 103 13.70 -5.32 -7.46
CA VAL A 103 12.70 -5.75 -6.48
C VAL A 103 12.81 -4.80 -5.30
N SER A 104 11.69 -4.33 -4.79
CA SER A 104 11.62 -3.65 -3.50
C SER A 104 10.44 -4.19 -2.71
N MET A 105 10.59 -4.31 -1.40
CA MET A 105 9.52 -4.69 -0.48
C MET A 105 9.47 -3.74 0.71
N TRP A 106 8.26 -3.43 1.16
CA TRP A 106 7.99 -2.79 2.44
C TRP A 106 7.16 -3.76 3.24
N ILE A 107 7.63 -4.14 4.42
CA ILE A 107 7.05 -5.20 5.23
C ILE A 107 6.83 -4.66 6.64
N PHE A 108 5.64 -4.89 7.19
CA PHE A 108 5.24 -4.39 8.50
C PHE A 108 4.52 -5.48 9.25
N ASP A 109 4.82 -5.64 10.54
CA ASP A 109 4.07 -6.58 11.37
C ASP A 109 2.68 -6.04 11.76
N ASP A 110 1.78 -6.97 12.11
CA ASP A 110 0.41 -6.66 12.52
C ASP A 110 0.30 -6.08 13.94
N ARG A 111 1.42 -5.73 14.59
CA ARG A 111 1.49 -5.25 15.98
C ARG A 111 2.18 -3.89 16.13
N GLY A 112 2.75 -3.35 15.05
CA GLY A 112 3.62 -2.19 15.07
C GLY A 112 4.95 -2.39 15.81
N ALA A 113 5.46 -3.63 15.93
CA ALA A 113 6.69 -3.91 16.68
C ALA A 113 7.95 -3.98 15.80
N VAL A 114 7.80 -4.47 14.57
CA VAL A 114 8.87 -4.64 13.57
C VAL A 114 8.41 -4.09 12.24
N ALA A 115 9.29 -3.33 11.58
CA ALA A 115 9.10 -2.91 10.20
C ALA A 115 10.41 -3.01 9.42
N LEU A 116 10.26 -3.27 8.12
CA LEU A 116 11.29 -3.14 7.10
C LEU A 116 10.88 -2.02 6.12
N PRO A 117 11.10 -0.73 6.47
CA PRO A 117 10.64 0.42 5.69
C PRO A 117 11.53 0.60 4.45
N ARG A 118 11.21 -0.18 3.42
CA ARG A 118 11.99 -0.42 2.20
C ARG A 118 13.23 -1.28 2.40
N ILE A 119 13.16 -2.48 1.83
CA ILE A 119 14.30 -3.28 1.39
C ILE A 119 14.27 -3.35 -0.13
N GLY A 120 15.42 -3.40 -0.80
CA GLY A 120 15.41 -3.52 -2.26
C GLY A 120 16.76 -3.74 -2.89
N ILE A 121 16.73 -4.27 -4.11
CA ILE A 121 17.89 -4.45 -4.99
C ILE A 121 17.60 -3.75 -6.31
N GLU A 122 18.59 -3.02 -6.81
CA GLU A 122 18.59 -2.39 -8.12
C GLU A 122 19.76 -2.99 -8.94
N ALA A 123 19.46 -3.99 -9.78
CA ALA A 123 20.44 -4.59 -10.67
C ALA A 123 20.49 -3.82 -12.01
N VAL A 124 21.26 -2.74 -12.04
CA VAL A 124 21.49 -1.94 -13.25
C VAL A 124 22.56 -2.61 -14.12
N ALA A 125 22.36 -2.68 -15.42
CA ALA A 125 23.24 -3.39 -16.35
C ALA A 125 24.70 -2.88 -16.29
N ALA A 126 24.93 -1.58 -16.13
CA ALA A 126 26.28 -1.00 -15.99
C ALA A 126 27.08 -1.52 -14.78
N GLN A 127 26.40 -2.02 -13.75
CA GLN A 127 26.98 -2.53 -12.50
C GLN A 127 26.40 -3.91 -12.14
N TRP A 128 26.19 -4.75 -13.16
CA TRP A 128 25.42 -5.99 -13.04
C TRP A 128 25.93 -6.98 -11.97
N ASP A 129 27.26 -7.03 -11.80
CA ASP A 129 27.93 -7.95 -10.88
C ASP A 129 28.05 -7.38 -9.45
N ASP A 130 27.90 -6.06 -9.30
CA ASP A 130 27.99 -5.30 -8.05
C ASP A 130 26.72 -4.46 -7.89
N ARG A 131 25.62 -5.14 -7.57
CA ARG A 131 24.27 -4.58 -7.56
C ARG A 131 24.04 -3.73 -6.32
N ASP A 132 23.36 -2.60 -6.48
CA ASP A 132 22.98 -1.79 -5.34
C ASP A 132 21.90 -2.49 -4.52
N HIS A 133 22.06 -2.47 -3.20
CA HIS A 133 21.03 -2.92 -2.29
C HIS A 133 20.80 -1.93 -1.16
N GLN A 134 19.56 -1.91 -0.67
CA GLN A 134 19.14 -1.13 0.47
C GLN A 134 18.46 -2.03 1.50
N LEU A 135 18.77 -1.78 2.76
CA LEU A 135 18.04 -2.26 3.92
C LEU A 135 17.67 -1.08 4.81
N ASN A 136 16.42 -1.07 5.27
CA ASN A 136 16.01 -0.37 6.47
C ASN A 136 15.22 -1.34 7.34
N LEU A 137 15.47 -1.32 8.64
CA LEU A 137 14.71 -2.04 9.67
C LEU A 137 14.48 -1.08 10.84
N THR A 138 13.30 -1.13 11.44
CA THR A 138 12.95 -0.33 12.62
C THR A 138 12.19 -1.18 13.62
N LEU A 139 12.48 -0.99 14.91
CA LEU A 139 11.82 -1.65 16.03
C LEU A 139 11.02 -0.63 16.86
N ALA A 140 10.01 -1.10 17.59
CA ALA A 140 9.14 -0.24 18.42
C ALA A 140 9.86 0.51 19.54
N ASP A 141 11.06 0.08 19.94
CA ASP A 141 11.89 0.80 20.92
C ASP A 141 12.68 1.97 20.30
N GLY A 142 12.51 2.23 19.00
CA GLY A 142 13.16 3.30 18.28
C GLY A 142 14.53 2.94 17.70
N ARG A 143 15.04 1.72 17.92
CA ARG A 143 16.22 1.22 17.21
C ARG A 143 15.92 1.11 15.71
N ALA A 144 16.91 1.49 14.91
CA ALA A 144 16.86 1.40 13.47
C ALA A 144 18.15 0.79 12.95
N TYR A 145 18.06 0.04 11.85
CA TYR A 145 19.20 -0.55 11.18
C TYR A 145 19.13 -0.22 9.70
N ARG A 146 20.26 0.18 9.12
CA ARG A 146 20.29 0.60 7.71
C ARG A 146 21.52 0.10 6.98
N LEU A 147 21.34 -0.09 5.68
CA LEU A 147 22.40 -0.40 4.75
C LEU A 147 22.07 0.22 3.39
N ARG A 148 23.07 0.81 2.75
CA ARG A 148 23.02 1.20 1.34
C ARG A 148 24.43 1.10 0.78
N GLU A 149 24.70 0.04 0.05
CA GLU A 149 26.01 -0.23 -0.53
C GLU A 149 25.86 -1.15 -1.76
N PRO A 150 26.86 -1.21 -2.67
CA PRO A 150 26.90 -2.26 -3.69
C PRO A 150 27.16 -3.63 -3.04
N GLY A 151 26.64 -4.69 -3.64
CA GLY A 151 26.81 -6.06 -3.18
C GLY A 151 26.94 -7.04 -4.34
N LYS A 152 27.76 -8.08 -4.15
CA LYS A 152 27.99 -9.09 -5.19
C LYS A 152 26.70 -9.77 -5.62
N ALA A 153 26.50 -9.87 -6.92
CA ALA A 153 25.35 -10.55 -7.52
C ALA A 153 25.31 -12.03 -7.12
N HIS A 154 24.11 -12.53 -6.84
CA HIS A 154 23.86 -13.97 -6.70
C HIS A 154 23.55 -14.59 -8.08
N PRO A 155 23.74 -15.91 -8.24
CA PRO A 155 23.14 -16.65 -9.35
C PRO A 155 21.64 -16.38 -9.43
N VAL A 156 21.15 -16.12 -10.64
CA VAL A 156 19.74 -15.76 -10.88
C VAL A 156 18.82 -16.98 -10.95
N GLU A 157 19.37 -18.14 -11.32
CA GLU A 157 18.64 -19.38 -11.43
C GLU A 157 18.36 -19.99 -10.06
N ASP A 158 17.16 -20.55 -9.89
CA ASP A 158 16.88 -21.45 -8.79
C ASP A 158 17.40 -22.87 -9.08
N GLY A 159 17.24 -23.80 -8.12
CA GLY A 159 17.66 -25.20 -8.27
C GLY A 159 16.98 -25.96 -9.42
N SER A 160 16.00 -25.36 -10.12
CA SER A 160 15.33 -25.90 -11.30
C SER A 160 15.74 -25.21 -12.62
N GLY A 161 16.66 -24.24 -12.57
CA GLY A 161 17.10 -23.47 -13.73
C GLY A 161 16.20 -22.29 -14.10
N ARG A 162 15.19 -21.97 -13.27
CA ARG A 162 14.30 -20.82 -13.53
C ARG A 162 14.93 -19.54 -12.98
N PRO A 163 14.97 -18.43 -13.74
CA PRO A 163 15.55 -17.17 -13.28
C PRO A 163 14.65 -16.49 -12.24
N ALA A 164 14.75 -16.92 -10.99
CA ALA A 164 13.82 -16.61 -9.91
C ALA A 164 14.46 -15.87 -8.74
N VAL A 165 15.79 -15.67 -8.74
CA VAL A 165 16.55 -15.09 -7.64
C VAL A 165 17.15 -13.75 -8.05
N LEU A 166 16.86 -12.70 -7.28
CA LEU A 166 17.56 -11.43 -7.36
C LEU A 166 18.30 -11.21 -6.04
N GLY A 167 19.61 -11.40 -6.03
CA GLY A 167 20.46 -11.24 -4.85
C GLY A 167 21.61 -10.26 -5.07
N ALA A 168 21.99 -9.59 -3.99
CA ALA A 168 23.06 -8.60 -3.91
C ALA A 168 23.64 -8.58 -2.48
N GLY A 169 24.89 -9.02 -2.33
CA GLY A 169 25.54 -9.11 -1.03
C GLY A 169 24.72 -9.96 -0.05
N PRO A 170 24.36 -9.44 1.15
CA PRO A 170 23.59 -10.17 2.15
C PRO A 170 22.10 -10.31 1.83
N LEU A 171 21.54 -9.52 0.90
CA LEU A 171 20.11 -9.47 0.59
C LEU A 171 19.77 -10.37 -0.61
N ALA A 172 18.68 -11.13 -0.52
CA ALA A 172 18.11 -11.87 -1.66
C ALA A 172 16.58 -11.84 -1.66
N PHE A 173 16.00 -11.71 -2.86
CA PHE A 173 14.60 -11.95 -3.14
C PHE A 173 14.46 -13.18 -4.04
N ARG A 174 13.46 -14.02 -3.77
CA ARG A 174 13.15 -15.19 -4.59
C ARG A 174 11.67 -15.26 -4.94
N CYS A 175 11.37 -15.38 -6.22
CA CYS A 175 10.04 -15.77 -6.69
C CYS A 175 9.88 -17.29 -6.51
N VAL A 176 9.13 -17.71 -5.49
CA VAL A 176 8.83 -19.14 -5.27
C VAL A 176 7.77 -19.60 -6.26
N GLU A 177 6.64 -18.91 -6.32
CA GLU A 177 5.56 -19.14 -7.27
C GLU A 177 5.08 -17.79 -7.81
N PRO A 178 5.14 -17.55 -9.14
CA PRO A 178 4.73 -16.31 -9.78
C PRO A 178 3.37 -15.81 -9.26
N PHE A 179 3.31 -14.55 -8.85
CA PHE A 179 2.09 -13.90 -8.35
C PHE A 179 1.42 -14.56 -7.13
N ARG A 180 2.11 -15.48 -6.45
CA ARG A 180 1.60 -16.13 -5.23
C ARG A 180 2.55 -16.02 -4.07
N THR A 181 3.77 -16.52 -4.22
CA THR A 181 4.71 -16.62 -3.09
C THR A 181 6.08 -16.10 -3.46
N TRP A 182 6.58 -15.20 -2.62
CA TRP A 182 7.95 -14.69 -2.67
C TRP A 182 8.62 -14.90 -1.31
N THR A 183 9.95 -14.98 -1.32
CA THR A 183 10.73 -14.85 -0.09
C THR A 183 11.71 -13.69 -0.19
N ALA A 184 12.00 -13.10 0.97
CA ALA A 184 13.07 -12.13 1.16
C ALA A 184 13.95 -12.58 2.32
N THR A 185 15.27 -12.60 2.11
CA THR A 185 16.23 -12.97 3.14
C THR A 185 17.36 -11.96 3.23
N PHE A 186 17.86 -11.76 4.43
CA PHE A 186 19.09 -11.02 4.69
C PHE A 186 19.91 -11.76 5.73
N ARG A 187 21.21 -11.92 5.49
CA ARG A 187 22.15 -12.43 6.49
C ARG A 187 23.49 -11.70 6.34
N GLY A 188 23.74 -10.73 7.22
CA GLY A 188 24.92 -9.88 7.14
C GLY A 188 24.96 -8.84 8.24
N ALA A 189 25.74 -7.77 8.03
CA ALA A 189 25.86 -6.69 9.00
C ALA A 189 25.20 -5.40 8.50
N ALA A 190 24.48 -4.69 9.36
CA ALA A 190 23.86 -3.40 9.08
C ALA A 190 24.30 -2.34 10.10
N VAL A 191 24.26 -1.07 9.72
CA VAL A 191 24.56 0.05 10.63
C VAL A 191 23.40 0.19 11.62
N GLU A 192 23.68 0.04 12.91
CA GLU A 192 22.74 0.33 13.99
C GLU A 192 22.70 1.84 14.28
N THR A 193 21.50 2.39 14.32
CA THR A 193 21.18 3.79 14.62
C THR A 193 19.80 3.86 15.30
N SER A 194 19.13 5.00 15.28
CA SER A 194 17.76 5.14 15.80
C SER A 194 16.90 6.02 14.89
N THR A 195 15.57 5.83 14.96
CA THR A 195 14.63 6.73 14.28
C THR A 195 14.87 8.19 14.66
N ALA A 196 15.16 8.47 15.94
CA ALA A 196 15.49 9.81 16.41
C ALA A 196 16.78 10.37 15.79
N ALA A 197 17.83 9.57 15.67
CA ALA A 197 19.07 9.99 14.98
C ALA A 197 18.83 10.30 13.51
N LEU A 198 18.05 9.47 12.81
CA LEU A 198 17.72 9.68 11.40
C LEU A 198 16.95 10.98 11.15
N THR A 199 16.10 11.42 12.09
CA THR A 199 15.43 12.74 11.99
C THR A 199 16.39 13.93 12.07
N ARG A 200 17.61 13.70 12.56
CA ARG A 200 18.70 14.69 12.60
C ARG A 200 19.73 14.50 11.48
N ALA A 201 19.42 13.66 10.49
CA ALA A 201 20.35 13.24 9.44
C ALA A 201 21.61 12.50 9.95
N GLU A 202 21.58 11.99 11.19
CA GLU A 202 22.66 11.19 11.77
C GLU A 202 22.52 9.74 11.28
N VAL A 203 23.39 9.35 10.35
CA VAL A 203 23.26 8.12 9.57
C VAL A 203 24.27 7.03 9.89
N ASP A 204 25.26 7.35 10.73
CA ASP A 204 26.37 6.48 11.11
C ASP A 204 26.10 5.75 12.43
N GLY A 205 26.87 4.69 12.65
CA GLY A 205 26.79 3.86 13.86
C GLY A 205 27.59 2.57 13.71
N PRO A 206 27.66 1.72 14.75
CA PRO A 206 28.36 0.44 14.66
C PRO A 206 27.65 -0.51 13.68
N ARG A 207 28.41 -1.33 12.95
CA ARG A 207 27.83 -2.45 12.20
C ARG A 207 27.56 -3.62 13.14
N VAL A 208 26.39 -4.23 12.99
CA VAL A 208 25.93 -5.35 13.81
C VAL A 208 25.35 -6.45 12.95
N ASP A 209 25.52 -7.69 13.39
CA ASP A 209 24.91 -8.84 12.72
C ASP A 209 23.38 -8.74 12.80
N LEU A 210 22.76 -8.89 11.64
CA LEU A 210 21.32 -8.83 11.44
C LEU A 210 20.94 -9.93 10.45
N GLU A 211 19.86 -10.63 10.77
CA GLU A 211 19.26 -11.61 9.89
C GLU A 211 17.75 -11.40 9.81
N PHE A 212 17.18 -11.60 8.63
CA PHE A 212 15.75 -11.82 8.52
C PHE A 212 15.41 -12.85 7.46
N GLU A 213 14.29 -13.51 7.65
CA GLU A 213 13.67 -14.40 6.68
C GLU A 213 12.18 -14.10 6.64
N VAL A 214 11.66 -13.79 5.46
CA VAL A 214 10.25 -13.43 5.25
C VAL A 214 9.69 -14.22 4.08
N GLU A 215 8.55 -14.85 4.30
CA GLU A 215 7.67 -15.36 3.25
C GLU A 215 6.54 -14.36 3.03
N ALA A 216 6.30 -13.99 1.77
CA ALA A 216 5.26 -13.07 1.34
C ALA A 216 4.27 -13.80 0.42
N THR A 217 2.99 -13.80 0.81
CA THR A 217 1.88 -14.39 0.07
C THR A 217 1.00 -13.29 -0.52
N MET A 218 0.89 -13.22 -1.84
CA MET A 218 0.14 -12.17 -2.54
C MET A 218 -1.34 -12.20 -2.16
N ALA A 219 -1.91 -11.02 -1.91
CA ALA A 219 -3.24 -10.86 -1.36
C ALA A 219 -4.20 -10.04 -2.24
N VAL A 220 -3.65 -9.23 -3.15
CA VAL A 220 -4.40 -8.30 -4.00
C VAL A 220 -3.92 -8.45 -5.45
N PRO A 221 -4.77 -8.26 -6.48
CA PRO A 221 -4.30 -8.21 -7.87
C PRO A 221 -3.18 -7.18 -8.05
N PRO A 222 -2.21 -7.42 -8.96
CA PRO A 222 -1.15 -6.47 -9.21
C PRO A 222 -1.71 -5.20 -9.86
N TRP A 223 -1.13 -4.06 -9.50
CA TRP A 223 -1.45 -2.77 -10.07
C TRP A 223 -0.31 -2.23 -10.93
N ILE A 224 -0.62 -1.99 -12.21
CA ILE A 224 0.26 -1.31 -13.16
C ILE A 224 -0.12 0.17 -13.16
N GLN A 225 0.83 1.06 -12.90
CA GLN A 225 0.55 2.50 -12.86
C GLN A 225 0.18 3.01 -14.26
N GLY A 226 -0.84 3.85 -14.32
CA GLY A 226 -1.48 4.31 -15.54
C GLY A 226 -2.40 3.29 -16.20
N SER A 227 -2.73 2.17 -15.54
CA SER A 227 -3.65 1.17 -16.12
C SER A 227 -5.10 1.35 -15.70
N LEU A 228 -5.40 2.20 -14.72
CA LEU A 228 -6.74 2.33 -14.14
C LEU A 228 -7.44 3.63 -14.56
N LEU A 229 -6.69 4.73 -14.68
CA LEU A 229 -7.21 6.05 -15.05
C LEU A 229 -6.60 6.57 -16.37
N PRO A 230 -7.43 7.00 -17.34
CA PRO A 230 -6.95 7.54 -18.61
C PRO A 230 -6.01 8.75 -18.46
N GLU A 231 -6.29 9.64 -17.51
CA GLU A 231 -5.45 10.81 -17.23
C GLU A 231 -4.08 10.43 -16.66
N ALA A 232 -4.02 9.38 -15.83
CA ALA A 232 -2.78 8.86 -15.29
C ALA A 232 -1.94 8.21 -16.39
N LYS A 233 -2.59 7.46 -17.30
CA LYS A 233 -1.95 6.92 -18.50
C LYS A 233 -1.31 8.02 -19.34
N ALA A 234 -2.08 9.06 -19.68
CA ALA A 234 -1.62 10.16 -20.51
C ALA A 234 -0.42 10.90 -19.88
N LEU A 235 -0.38 10.95 -18.54
CA LEU A 235 0.74 11.54 -17.81
C LEU A 235 1.98 10.65 -17.76
N LEU A 236 1.93 9.36 -18.07
CA LEU A 236 3.11 8.49 -18.13
C LEU A 236 3.66 8.33 -19.56
N ASP A 237 2.80 8.42 -20.57
CA ASP A 237 3.18 8.23 -21.96
C ASP A 237 4.08 9.40 -22.45
N GLY A 238 5.40 9.17 -22.49
CA GLY A 238 6.38 10.11 -23.08
C GLY A 238 6.71 11.33 -22.23
N SER A 239 6.53 11.25 -20.91
CA SER A 239 6.75 12.34 -19.95
C SER A 239 7.88 12.05 -18.95
N VAL A 240 8.29 13.09 -18.21
CA VAL A 240 9.22 12.96 -17.07
C VAL A 240 8.66 12.01 -16.01
N GLU A 241 7.35 12.04 -15.76
CA GLU A 241 6.67 11.15 -14.82
C GLU A 241 6.80 9.66 -15.22
N GLY A 242 6.71 9.36 -16.52
CA GLY A 242 6.99 8.04 -17.08
C GLY A 242 8.43 7.59 -16.81
N ASP A 243 9.40 8.47 -17.05
CA ASP A 243 10.82 8.22 -16.81
C ASP A 243 11.13 8.01 -15.30
N LEU A 244 10.42 8.73 -14.42
CA LEU A 244 10.52 8.61 -12.97
C LEU A 244 9.97 7.27 -12.45
N MET A 245 8.86 6.79 -13.03
CA MET A 245 8.26 5.48 -12.69
C MET A 245 9.09 4.31 -13.21
N GLY A 246 9.64 4.45 -14.42
CA GLY A 246 10.75 3.64 -14.91
C GLY A 246 10.38 2.35 -15.64
N GLY A 247 9.76 2.46 -16.82
CA GLY A 247 9.43 1.32 -17.70
C GLY A 247 8.41 0.33 -17.08
N PRO A 248 8.32 -0.90 -17.62
CA PRO A 248 7.42 -1.93 -17.12
C PRO A 248 7.52 -2.15 -15.60
N ARG A 249 6.51 -1.71 -14.87
CA ARG A 249 6.44 -1.74 -13.39
C ARG A 249 5.05 -2.17 -12.94
N TYR A 250 5.01 -2.94 -11.85
CA TYR A 250 3.78 -3.18 -11.11
C TYR A 250 4.05 -3.29 -9.61
N GLU A 251 2.98 -3.08 -8.86
CA GLU A 251 2.89 -3.15 -7.41
C GLU A 251 1.95 -4.28 -7.02
N GLN A 252 2.25 -5.00 -5.93
CA GLN A 252 1.32 -6.00 -5.41
C GLN A 252 1.38 -6.10 -3.89
N LEU A 253 0.21 -6.07 -3.26
CA LEU A 253 0.09 -6.25 -1.82
C LEU A 253 0.12 -7.71 -1.43
N PHE A 254 0.72 -7.99 -0.28
CA PHE A 254 0.88 -9.33 0.27
C PHE A 254 0.64 -9.36 1.77
N ARG A 255 0.38 -10.57 2.27
CA ARG A 255 0.54 -10.95 3.68
C ARG A 255 1.92 -11.55 3.89
N ALA A 256 2.45 -11.47 5.09
CA ALA A 256 3.79 -11.94 5.41
C ALA A 256 3.83 -12.75 6.70
N ARG A 257 4.75 -13.72 6.74
CA ARG A 257 5.25 -14.34 7.96
C ARG A 257 6.76 -14.25 7.93
N GLY A 258 7.39 -13.89 9.04
CA GLY A 258 8.83 -13.79 9.08
C GLY A 258 9.42 -13.78 10.47
N VAL A 259 10.74 -13.70 10.48
CA VAL A 259 11.57 -13.57 11.68
C VAL A 259 12.68 -12.56 11.42
N VAL A 260 12.94 -11.71 12.41
CA VAL A 260 14.11 -10.82 12.47
C VAL A 260 14.97 -11.24 13.65
N ARG A 261 16.28 -11.36 13.44
CA ARG A 261 17.28 -11.61 14.49
C ARG A 261 18.31 -10.51 14.50
N VAL A 262 18.50 -9.86 15.64
CA VAL A 262 19.49 -8.80 15.80
C VAL A 262 19.85 -8.66 17.27
N ARG A 263 21.13 -8.44 17.59
CA ARG A 263 21.61 -8.28 18.98
C ARG A 263 21.22 -9.44 19.94
N GLY A 264 21.05 -10.65 19.43
CA GLY A 264 20.63 -11.81 20.21
C GLY A 264 19.13 -11.83 20.55
N GLU A 265 18.36 -10.87 20.04
CA GLU A 265 16.90 -10.85 20.09
C GLU A 265 16.33 -11.48 18.83
N GLU A 266 15.21 -12.17 18.98
CA GLU A 266 14.43 -12.74 17.89
C GLU A 266 13.01 -12.17 17.93
N HIS A 267 12.54 -11.68 16.78
CA HIS A 267 11.21 -11.14 16.59
C HIS A 267 10.49 -11.92 15.50
N GLU A 268 9.70 -12.92 15.88
CA GLU A 268 8.75 -13.56 14.97
C GLU A 268 7.54 -12.66 14.75
N PHE A 269 7.03 -12.63 13.51
CA PHE A 269 5.88 -11.80 13.17
C PHE A 269 5.00 -12.37 12.05
N THR A 270 3.73 -11.98 12.10
CA THR A 270 2.83 -11.92 10.94
C THR A 270 2.64 -10.48 10.54
N GLY A 271 2.30 -10.24 9.28
CA GLY A 271 2.20 -8.89 8.76
C GLY A 271 1.64 -8.80 7.36
N GLY A 272 1.88 -7.63 6.77
CA GLY A 272 1.58 -7.36 5.38
C GLY A 272 2.60 -6.42 4.77
N GLY A 273 2.40 -6.11 3.50
CA GLY A 273 3.32 -5.25 2.80
C GLY A 273 3.01 -5.06 1.33
N LEU A 274 3.94 -4.37 0.68
CA LEU A 274 3.91 -4.03 -0.72
C LEU A 274 5.21 -4.50 -1.38
N ARG A 275 5.11 -5.15 -2.53
CA ARG A 275 6.26 -5.41 -3.40
C ARG A 275 6.15 -4.61 -4.69
N ILE A 276 7.31 -4.23 -5.22
CA ILE A 276 7.46 -3.73 -6.59
C ILE A 276 8.30 -4.71 -7.39
N ARG A 277 7.88 -4.92 -8.64
CA ARG A 277 8.73 -5.41 -9.71
C ARG A 277 8.86 -4.35 -10.78
N ARG A 278 10.10 -4.11 -11.22
CA ARG A 278 10.40 -3.23 -12.35
C ARG A 278 11.51 -3.82 -13.19
N GLN A 279 11.30 -3.79 -14.51
CA GLN A 279 12.33 -4.04 -15.52
C GLN A 279 12.27 -2.93 -16.56
N GLY A 280 13.11 -1.91 -16.41
CA GLY A 280 13.03 -0.71 -17.25
C GLY A 280 14.08 0.33 -16.90
N VAL A 281 14.35 1.25 -17.83
CA VAL A 281 15.17 2.44 -17.53
C VAL A 281 14.37 3.37 -16.62
N ARG A 282 15.04 3.98 -15.63
CA ARG A 282 14.43 4.92 -14.69
C ARG A 282 15.36 6.10 -14.46
N GLN A 283 14.90 7.30 -14.77
CA GLN A 283 15.66 8.53 -14.56
C GLN A 283 15.08 9.28 -13.37
N LEU A 284 15.90 9.57 -12.37
CA LEU A 284 15.49 10.23 -11.12
C LEU A 284 15.99 11.67 -10.99
N THR A 285 16.68 12.19 -12.00
CA THR A 285 17.31 13.52 -11.99
C THR A 285 16.32 14.65 -11.67
N ASP A 286 15.12 14.54 -12.25
CA ASP A 286 14.05 15.53 -12.09
C ASP A 286 13.03 15.12 -11.02
N PHE A 287 13.37 14.23 -10.09
CA PHE A 287 12.42 13.78 -9.07
C PHE A 287 12.20 14.84 -8.00
N TRP A 288 10.98 15.40 -7.91
CA TRP A 288 10.66 16.47 -6.94
C TRP A 288 9.89 16.01 -5.70
N GLY A 289 9.40 14.77 -5.71
CA GLY A 289 8.70 14.19 -4.56
C GLY A 289 7.58 13.25 -4.94
N HIS A 290 7.02 12.59 -3.94
CA HIS A 290 5.84 11.76 -4.06
C HIS A 290 5.18 11.55 -2.69
N CYS A 291 3.96 11.01 -2.70
CA CYS A 291 3.33 10.41 -1.56
C CYS A 291 2.68 9.12 -2.04
N TRP A 292 3.00 8.03 -1.35
CA TRP A 292 2.65 6.69 -1.72
C TRP A 292 2.26 5.92 -0.47
N GLN A 293 1.04 5.40 -0.46
CA GLN A 293 0.52 4.63 0.68
C GLN A 293 -0.22 3.42 0.17
N SER A 294 -0.18 2.36 0.96
CA SER A 294 -0.97 1.16 0.70
C SER A 294 -1.06 0.28 1.93
N ALA A 295 -2.16 -0.45 2.06
CA ALA A 295 -2.31 -1.47 3.08
C ALA A 295 -3.33 -2.53 2.66
N VAL A 296 -3.21 -3.72 3.25
CA VAL A 296 -4.22 -4.77 3.20
C VAL A 296 -4.79 -4.96 4.60
N PHE A 297 -6.10 -4.87 4.73
CA PHE A 297 -6.83 -5.03 5.99
C PHE A 297 -7.13 -6.51 6.26
N PRO A 298 -7.38 -6.90 7.53
CA PRO A 298 -7.76 -8.27 7.90
C PRO A 298 -8.86 -8.89 7.02
N SER A 299 -9.90 -8.13 6.70
CA SER A 299 -11.05 -8.49 5.85
C SER A 299 -10.68 -8.77 4.39
N GLY A 300 -9.47 -8.40 3.96
CA GLY A 300 -9.02 -8.46 2.58
C GLY A 300 -9.25 -7.15 1.81
N LYS A 301 -10.01 -6.19 2.37
CA LYS A 301 -10.05 -4.83 1.83
C LYS A 301 -8.64 -4.27 1.73
N ALA A 302 -8.38 -3.48 0.70
CA ALA A 302 -7.07 -2.87 0.53
C ALA A 302 -7.19 -1.53 -0.22
N PHE A 303 -6.12 -0.75 -0.13
CA PHE A 303 -5.94 0.42 -0.97
C PHE A 303 -4.47 0.56 -1.36
N GLY A 304 -4.23 1.28 -2.43
CA GLY A 304 -2.90 1.73 -2.81
C GLY A 304 -3.01 2.97 -3.70
N TYR A 305 -2.09 3.92 -3.57
CA TYR A 305 -2.00 5.04 -4.50
C TYR A 305 -0.59 5.61 -4.52
N ILE A 306 -0.19 6.19 -5.64
CA ILE A 306 0.99 7.06 -5.70
C ILE A 306 0.61 8.37 -6.38
N ALA A 307 1.03 9.48 -5.77
CA ALA A 307 0.80 10.80 -6.31
C ALA A 307 2.06 11.66 -6.17
N TYR A 308 2.27 12.54 -7.14
CA TYR A 308 3.38 13.49 -7.14
C TYR A 308 2.89 14.88 -6.68
N PRO A 309 3.67 15.60 -5.85
CA PRO A 309 3.28 16.91 -5.35
C PRO A 309 2.98 17.88 -6.50
N PRO A 310 2.05 18.82 -6.34
CA PRO A 310 1.78 19.85 -7.34
C PRO A 310 3.06 20.58 -7.75
N ARG A 311 3.20 20.82 -9.06
CA ARG A 311 4.32 21.59 -9.61
C ARG A 311 4.09 23.09 -9.43
N ALA A 312 5.19 23.85 -9.31
CA ALA A 312 5.14 25.31 -9.28
C ALA A 312 4.60 25.92 -10.60
N ASP A 313 4.78 25.22 -11.73
CA ASP A 313 4.28 25.62 -13.04
C ASP A 313 2.78 25.34 -13.25
N GLY A 314 2.11 24.73 -12.27
CA GLY A 314 0.68 24.41 -12.31
C GLY A 314 0.30 23.26 -13.26
N ARG A 315 1.28 22.60 -13.91
CA ARG A 315 0.97 21.44 -14.75
C ARG A 315 0.48 20.27 -13.89
N PRO A 316 -0.48 19.46 -14.42
CA PRO A 316 -0.91 18.25 -13.74
C PRO A 316 0.26 17.31 -13.45
N THR A 317 0.18 16.60 -12.33
CA THR A 317 1.18 15.62 -11.90
C THR A 317 0.53 14.24 -11.77
N PHE A 318 1.35 13.19 -11.83
CA PHE A 318 0.86 11.83 -11.71
C PHE A 318 0.06 11.64 -10.42
N ASN A 319 -1.13 11.05 -10.53
CA ASN A 319 -2.01 10.74 -9.42
C ASN A 319 -2.93 9.59 -9.84
N GLU A 320 -2.68 8.41 -9.29
CA GLU A 320 -3.53 7.24 -9.49
C GLU A 320 -3.47 6.37 -8.25
N GLY A 321 -4.57 5.69 -7.97
CA GLY A 321 -4.66 4.65 -6.96
C GLY A 321 -5.83 3.73 -7.21
N TYR A 322 -6.10 2.91 -6.21
CA TYR A 322 -7.20 1.97 -6.20
C TYR A 322 -7.74 1.74 -4.80
N LEU A 323 -9.00 1.31 -4.77
CA LEU A 323 -9.63 0.63 -3.65
C LEU A 323 -9.86 -0.84 -4.05
N PHE A 324 -9.82 -1.73 -3.08
CA PHE A 324 -10.12 -3.15 -3.27
C PHE A 324 -11.02 -3.61 -2.14
N THR A 325 -12.12 -4.29 -2.47
CA THR A 325 -13.16 -4.66 -1.49
C THR A 325 -12.95 -6.05 -0.89
N GLY A 326 -11.81 -6.69 -1.18
CA GLY A 326 -11.50 -8.06 -0.78
C GLY A 326 -11.74 -9.09 -1.88
N ASP A 327 -12.36 -8.69 -2.98
CA ASP A 327 -12.62 -9.52 -4.15
C ASP A 327 -12.73 -8.70 -5.44
N GLY A 328 -12.72 -9.41 -6.58
CA GLY A 328 -12.90 -8.81 -7.89
C GLY A 328 -11.69 -8.02 -8.41
N ALA A 329 -11.98 -6.98 -9.18
CA ALA A 329 -10.98 -6.11 -9.78
C ALA A 329 -10.61 -4.95 -8.86
N LEU A 330 -9.47 -4.32 -9.12
CA LEU A 330 -9.10 -3.05 -8.49
C LEU A 330 -10.11 -1.97 -8.93
N ILE A 331 -10.63 -1.22 -7.97
CA ILE A 331 -11.55 -0.10 -8.21
C ILE A 331 -10.72 1.17 -8.39
N PRO A 332 -10.71 1.80 -9.57
CA PRO A 332 -9.92 3.01 -9.82
C PRO A 332 -10.25 4.13 -8.84
N ALA A 333 -9.21 4.83 -8.38
CA ALA A 333 -9.34 5.98 -7.51
C ALA A 333 -8.21 6.99 -7.77
N ARG A 334 -8.41 8.23 -7.32
CA ARG A 334 -7.39 9.28 -7.25
C ARG A 334 -7.27 9.79 -5.83
N VAL A 335 -6.09 10.21 -5.40
CA VAL A 335 -5.96 10.85 -4.09
C VAL A 335 -6.35 12.32 -4.19
N VAL A 336 -7.25 12.76 -3.30
CA VAL A 336 -7.67 14.17 -3.19
C VAL A 336 -7.15 14.84 -1.92
N GLN A 337 -6.68 14.04 -0.96
CA GLN A 337 -5.93 14.49 0.21
C GLN A 337 -4.79 13.52 0.45
N ALA A 338 -3.56 13.98 0.22
CA ALA A 338 -2.33 13.21 0.48
C ALA A 338 -1.51 13.89 1.59
N PRO A 339 -0.94 13.12 2.54
CA PRO A 339 -0.11 13.66 3.61
C PRO A 339 1.32 13.94 3.11
N TRP A 340 1.51 15.03 2.35
CA TRP A 340 2.83 15.43 1.87
C TRP A 340 3.84 15.60 3.01
N LEU A 341 5.12 15.29 2.74
CA LEU A 341 6.18 15.50 3.71
C LEU A 341 6.42 17.01 3.86
N SER A 342 5.90 17.59 4.94
CA SER A 342 6.01 19.03 5.23
C SER A 342 6.80 19.33 6.50
N ARG A 343 7.05 18.31 7.32
CA ARG A 343 7.81 18.36 8.56
C ARG A 343 8.42 17.00 8.86
N VAL A 344 9.48 16.98 9.66
CA VAL A 344 10.10 15.74 10.15
C VAL A 344 9.52 15.42 11.52
N VAL A 345 8.71 14.35 11.59
CA VAL A 345 8.15 13.84 12.85
C VAL A 345 8.63 12.40 13.02
N PRO A 346 9.26 12.04 14.16
CA PRO A 346 9.74 10.68 14.38
C PRO A 346 8.64 9.62 14.27
N THR A 347 7.52 9.82 15.00
CA THR A 347 6.36 8.92 15.10
C THR A 347 5.12 9.71 15.52
N GLY A 348 3.93 9.14 15.38
CA GLY A 348 2.66 9.72 15.84
C GLY A 348 2.12 10.84 14.94
N GLU A 349 2.60 10.94 13.70
CA GLU A 349 2.10 11.94 12.77
C GLU A 349 0.82 11.47 12.09
N ASP A 350 -0.21 12.32 12.09
CA ASP A 350 -1.40 12.14 11.27
C ASP A 350 -1.02 12.18 9.78
N VAL A 351 -1.22 11.04 9.12
CA VAL A 351 -1.00 10.82 7.70
C VAL A 351 -2.27 10.31 7.02
N SER A 352 -3.43 10.72 7.53
CA SER A 352 -4.73 10.41 6.95
C SER A 352 -4.84 10.89 5.50
N LEU A 353 -5.57 10.10 4.70
CA LEU A 353 -5.73 10.32 3.27
C LEU A 353 -7.19 10.19 2.83
N VAL A 354 -7.49 10.76 1.66
CA VAL A 354 -8.79 10.63 1.02
C VAL A 354 -8.61 10.20 -0.43
N LEU A 355 -9.20 9.06 -0.77
CA LEU A 355 -9.32 8.56 -2.14
C LEU A 355 -10.71 8.90 -2.68
N GLU A 356 -10.78 9.37 -3.92
CA GLU A 356 -12.01 9.59 -4.65
C GLU A 356 -12.11 8.58 -5.78
N SER A 357 -13.22 7.86 -5.83
CA SER A 357 -13.55 6.87 -6.85
C SER A 357 -14.94 7.17 -7.41
N GLU A 358 -15.14 7.01 -8.72
CA GLU A 358 -16.46 7.13 -9.33
C GLU A 358 -17.45 6.11 -8.76
N GLN A 359 -16.98 4.91 -8.42
CA GLN A 359 -17.81 3.81 -7.95
C GLN A 359 -18.16 3.92 -6.47
N LEU A 360 -17.21 4.34 -5.64
CA LEU A 360 -17.35 4.32 -4.17
C LEU A 360 -17.48 5.72 -3.54
N GLY A 361 -17.36 6.79 -4.33
CA GLY A 361 -17.30 8.15 -3.83
C GLY A 361 -15.98 8.42 -3.10
N ARG A 362 -16.04 9.22 -2.03
CA ARG A 362 -14.88 9.54 -1.20
C ARG A 362 -14.72 8.54 -0.07
N VAL A 363 -13.54 7.94 0.01
CA VAL A 363 -13.12 7.04 1.07
C VAL A 363 -12.06 7.73 1.91
N HIS A 364 -12.36 7.86 3.21
CA HIS A 364 -11.46 8.44 4.21
C HIS A 364 -10.75 7.31 4.94
N ILE A 365 -9.42 7.37 4.99
CA ILE A 365 -8.60 6.39 5.70
C ILE A 365 -7.73 7.17 6.69
N VAL A 366 -7.90 6.88 7.97
CA VAL A 366 -7.11 7.49 9.04
C VAL A 366 -5.75 6.81 9.06
N GLY A 367 -4.68 7.57 9.27
CA GLY A 367 -3.32 7.04 9.32
C GLY A 367 -2.47 7.71 10.41
N GLU A 368 -1.68 6.94 11.14
CA GLU A 368 -0.72 7.43 12.13
C GLU A 368 0.65 6.76 11.94
N THR A 369 1.73 7.53 11.81
CA THR A 369 3.08 6.99 11.64
C THR A 369 3.57 6.31 12.92
N LEU A 370 4.30 5.20 12.79
CA LEU A 370 4.79 4.43 13.95
C LEU A 370 6.28 4.11 13.89
N LEU A 371 6.74 3.44 12.83
CA LEU A 371 8.12 2.98 12.71
C LEU A 371 8.73 3.60 11.46
N ALA A 372 9.57 4.62 11.63
CA ALA A 372 10.04 5.46 10.52
C ALA A 372 11.55 5.42 10.36
N THR A 373 12.00 5.40 9.10
CA THR A 373 13.33 5.88 8.71
C THR A 373 13.19 7.17 7.92
N HIS A 374 14.20 8.03 8.07
CA HIS A 374 14.31 9.28 7.35
C HIS A 374 15.65 9.29 6.62
N ASP A 375 15.62 9.67 5.34
CA ASP A 375 16.82 9.95 4.56
C ASP A 375 16.85 11.44 4.27
N LEU A 376 17.50 12.16 5.19
CA LEU A 376 17.62 13.61 5.17
C LEU A 376 19.03 14.06 4.75
N THR A 377 19.89 13.12 4.33
CA THR A 377 21.23 13.43 3.83
C THR A 377 21.11 14.22 2.54
N ASP A 378 21.94 15.27 2.39
CA ASP A 378 22.01 16.00 1.13
C ASP A 378 22.73 15.13 0.09
N ARG A 379 21.97 14.69 -0.92
CA ARG A 379 22.48 13.93 -2.07
C ARG A 379 22.34 14.74 -3.36
N GLY A 380 22.49 16.06 -3.25
CA GLY A 380 22.19 17.00 -4.32
C GLY A 380 20.68 17.21 -4.43
N ASN A 381 20.13 17.05 -5.63
CA ASN A 381 18.74 17.42 -5.91
C ASN A 381 17.70 16.39 -5.41
N PHE A 382 18.10 15.38 -4.62
CA PHE A 382 17.17 14.36 -4.16
C PHE A 382 16.28 14.89 -3.01
N PRO A 383 14.94 14.75 -3.08
CA PRO A 383 14.02 15.16 -2.03
C PRO A 383 14.32 14.54 -0.67
N ALA A 384 14.00 15.25 0.42
CA ALA A 384 13.96 14.64 1.75
C ALA A 384 12.93 13.50 1.74
N LEU A 385 13.27 12.35 2.31
CA LEU A 385 12.50 11.12 2.19
C LEU A 385 12.15 10.54 3.56
N GLN A 386 10.90 10.11 3.71
CA GLN A 386 10.44 9.31 4.84
C GLN A 386 9.88 7.99 4.33
N GLN A 387 10.29 6.90 4.98
CA GLN A 387 9.81 5.54 4.74
C GLN A 387 9.32 5.00 6.08
N THR A 388 8.05 4.66 6.19
CA THR A 388 7.47 4.37 7.50
C THR A 388 6.34 3.36 7.48
N ALA A 389 6.23 2.62 8.58
CA ALA A 389 5.05 1.88 8.97
C ALA A 389 3.98 2.85 9.46
N VAL A 390 2.75 2.66 8.98
CA VAL A 390 1.59 3.44 9.38
C VAL A 390 0.51 2.51 9.89
N ARG A 391 -0.09 2.86 11.01
CA ARG A 391 -1.35 2.26 11.47
C ARG A 391 -2.49 2.96 10.74
N TYR A 392 -3.24 2.19 9.96
CA TYR A 392 -4.38 2.67 9.20
C TYR A 392 -5.69 2.21 9.81
N THR A 393 -6.72 3.07 9.77
CA THR A 393 -8.09 2.72 10.12
C THR A 393 -9.05 3.06 8.97
N TRP A 394 -9.82 2.08 8.51
CA TRP A 394 -10.85 2.24 7.48
C TRP A 394 -12.12 1.49 7.88
N ASP A 395 -13.24 2.21 8.05
CA ASP A 395 -14.53 1.68 8.51
C ASP A 395 -14.45 0.93 9.85
N GLY A 396 -13.62 1.43 10.77
CA GLY A 396 -13.40 0.83 12.10
C GLY A 396 -12.48 -0.40 12.09
N GLU A 397 -11.97 -0.80 10.93
CA GLU A 397 -10.98 -1.87 10.80
C GLU A 397 -9.57 -1.29 10.82
N GLU A 398 -8.66 -1.92 11.56
CA GLU A 398 -7.26 -1.49 11.69
C GLU A 398 -6.30 -2.42 10.94
N THR A 399 -5.23 -1.86 10.38
CA THR A 399 -4.10 -2.61 9.81
C THR A 399 -2.82 -1.79 9.87
N TYR A 400 -1.69 -2.43 9.53
CA TYR A 400 -0.40 -1.78 9.34
C TYR A 400 -0.01 -1.84 7.88
N GLY A 401 0.49 -0.72 7.35
CA GLY A 401 0.86 -0.63 5.96
C GLY A 401 1.99 0.34 5.70
N MET A 402 2.23 0.58 4.42
CA MET A 402 3.35 1.38 3.95
C MET A 402 2.95 2.84 3.78
N LEU A 403 3.88 3.72 4.14
CA LEU A 403 3.96 5.08 3.63
C LEU A 403 5.39 5.33 3.17
N GLU A 404 5.52 5.79 1.93
CA GLU A 404 6.72 6.46 1.45
C GLU A 404 6.33 7.82 0.91
N ARG A 405 6.99 8.87 1.40
CA ARG A 405 6.76 10.22 0.90
C ARG A 405 8.03 11.03 0.90
N SER A 406 8.10 11.94 -0.05
CA SER A 406 9.23 12.82 -0.19
C SER A 406 8.83 14.18 -0.74
N SER A 407 9.61 15.20 -0.38
CA SER A 407 9.41 16.58 -0.82
C SER A 407 10.75 17.30 -0.87
N MET A 408 10.86 18.26 -1.79
CA MET A 408 12.05 19.10 -1.89
C MET A 408 12.35 19.74 -0.54
N ARG A 409 13.64 19.89 -0.21
CA ARG A 409 14.09 20.30 1.12
C ARG A 409 13.51 21.65 1.55
N ASP A 410 13.32 22.58 0.62
CA ASP A 410 12.70 23.90 0.86
C ASP A 410 11.22 23.83 1.28
N LYS A 411 10.57 22.67 1.11
CA LYS A 411 9.18 22.42 1.51
C LYS A 411 9.04 21.73 2.86
N VAL A 412 10.15 21.31 3.48
CA VAL A 412 10.13 20.54 4.73
C VAL A 412 10.64 21.40 5.88
N GLN A 413 9.78 21.61 6.87
CA GLN A 413 10.10 22.33 8.09
C GLN A 413 10.94 21.46 9.04
N GLY A 414 11.90 22.09 9.72
CA GLY A 414 12.71 21.42 10.74
C GLY A 414 13.78 20.48 10.20
N LEU A 415 14.18 20.63 8.93
CA LEU A 415 15.34 19.91 8.42
C LEU A 415 16.63 20.38 9.14
N PRO A 416 17.56 19.46 9.43
CA PRO A 416 18.92 19.81 9.84
C PRO A 416 19.56 20.71 8.77
N ALA A 417 20.32 21.71 9.24
CA ALA A 417 21.06 22.65 8.41
C ALA A 417 22.15 21.98 7.57
#